data_AF-A0A378H579-F1
#
_entry.id   AF-A0A378H579-F1
#
_cell.length_a   1.000
_cell.length_b   1.000
_cell.length_c   1.000
_cell.angle_alpha   90.00
_cell.angle_beta   90.00
_cell.angle_gamma   90.00
#
_symmetry.space_group_name_H-M   'P 1'
#
loop_
_entity.id
_entity.type
_entity.pdbx_description
1 polymer ?
#
loop_
_entity_poly.entity_id
_entity_poly.type
_entity_poly.pdbx_seq_one_letter_code
_entity_poly.pdbx_strand_id
1 'polypeptide(L)' 'MYISNPLSGYPGEDKVAAAAYINKIIEREILRAPEQYLWMHRRFKTRPEGEASLYN' A
#
# COMPACT_ATOMS: atom_id res chain seq x y z
N MET A 1 -0.68 18.24 9.17
CA MET A 1 -1.65 17.14 9.34
C MET A 1 -2.63 17.21 8.17
N TYR A 2 -2.82 16.11 7.43
CA TYR A 2 -3.81 16.04 6.36
C TYR A 2 -4.84 14.96 6.68
N ILE A 3 -6.11 15.26 6.44
CA ILE A 3 -7.23 14.33 6.61
C ILE A 3 -7.99 14.32 5.29
N SER A 4 -8.07 13.15 4.64
CA SER A 4 -8.86 12.98 3.43
C SER A 4 -10.35 12.89 3.74
N ASN A 5 -11.19 13.02 2.70
CA ASN A 5 -12.58 12.62 2.79
C ASN A 5 -12.72 11.15 3.24
N PRO A 6 -13.86 10.79 3.86
CA PRO A 6 -14.17 9.40 4.18
C PRO A 6 -14.06 8.47 2.98
N LEU A 7 -13.60 7.25 3.22
CA LEU A 7 -13.52 6.22 2.18
C LEU A 7 -14.92 5.78 1.74
N SER A 8 -15.12 5.60 0.44
CA SER A 8 -16.38 5.15 -0.16
C SER A 8 -16.20 3.85 -0.94
N GLY A 9 -17.14 2.91 -0.82
CA GLY A 9 -17.12 1.67 -1.60
C GLY A 9 -16.06 0.66 -1.15
N TYR A 10 -15.77 0.59 0.16
CA TYR A 10 -14.89 -0.44 0.70
C TYR A 10 -15.50 -1.84 0.48
N PRO A 11 -14.77 -2.82 -0.09
CA PRO A 11 -15.32 -4.09 -0.55
C PRO A 11 -15.62 -5.11 0.57
N GLY A 12 -15.61 -4.69 1.83
CA GLY A 12 -16.13 -5.47 2.96
C GLY A 12 -15.38 -6.78 3.21
N GLU A 13 -16.06 -7.91 3.01
CA GLU A 13 -15.59 -9.25 3.38
C GLU A 13 -14.59 -9.87 2.39
N ASP A 14 -14.54 -9.40 1.14
CA ASP A 14 -13.51 -9.84 0.20
C ASP A 14 -12.17 -9.25 0.62
N LYS A 15 -11.39 -10.06 1.33
CA LYS A 15 -10.08 -9.69 1.88
C LYS A 15 -9.09 -9.27 0.79
N VAL A 16 -9.14 -9.89 -0.38
CA VAL A 16 -8.22 -9.58 -1.48
C VAL A 16 -8.59 -8.25 -2.10
N ALA A 17 -9.88 -8.05 -2.40
CA ALA A 17 -10.37 -6.77 -2.91
C ALA A 17 -10.14 -5.64 -1.90
N ALA A 18 -10.35 -5.90 -0.61
CA ALA A 18 -10.12 -4.93 0.47
C ALA A 18 -8.66 -4.52 0.58
N ALA A 19 -7.74 -5.49 0.56
CA ALA A 19 -6.32 -5.21 0.56
C ALA A 19 -5.90 -4.40 -0.68
N ALA A 20 -6.40 -4.77 -1.87
CA ALA A 20 -6.13 -4.04 -3.10
C ALA A 20 -6.67 -2.60 -3.06
N TYR A 21 -7.88 -2.40 -2.53
CA TYR A 21 -8.50 -1.09 -2.35
C TYR A 21 -7.66 -0.18 -1.44
N ILE A 22 -7.25 -0.69 -0.28
CA ILE A 22 -6.41 0.07 0.66
C ILE A 22 -5.02 0.34 0.10
N ASN A 23 -4.41 -0.60 -0.62
CA ASN A 23 -3.11 -0.40 -1.25
C ASN A 23 -3.12 0.75 -2.27
N LYS A 24 -4.19 0.88 -3.08
CA LYS A 24 -4.36 2.01 -4.01
C LYS A 24 -4.46 3.36 -3.29
N ILE A 25 -5.13 3.40 -2.15
CA ILE A 25 -5.21 4.62 -1.34
C ILE A 25 -3.82 4.99 -0.81
N ILE A 26 -3.10 4.02 -0.24
CA ILE A 26 -1.75 4.24 0.27
C ILE A 26 -0.84 4.75 -0.84
N GLU A 27 -0.87 4.15 -2.02
CA GLU A 27 -0.09 4.61 -3.19
C GLU A 27 -0.37 6.07 -3.52
N ARG A 28 -1.66 6.46 -3.60
CA ARG A 28 -2.06 7.86 -3.86
C ARG A 28 -1.52 8.82 -2.79
N GLU A 29 -1.61 8.45 -1.51
CA GLU A 29 -1.15 9.30 -0.42
C GLU A 29 0.38 9.41 -0.37
N ILE A 30 1.11 8.34 -0.73
CA ILE A 30 2.58 8.36 -0.89
C ILE A 30 2.98 9.33 -2.01
N LEU A 31 2.33 9.24 -3.17
CA LEU A 31 2.67 10.07 -4.33
C LEU A 31 2.50 11.57 -4.08
N ARG A 32 1.68 11.97 -3.11
CA ARG A 32 1.53 13.37 -2.73
C ARG A 32 2.75 13.94 -1.99
N ALA A 33 3.41 13.13 -1.16
CA ALA A 33 4.55 13.54 -0.34
C ALA A 33 5.54 12.37 -0.19
N PRO A 34 6.19 11.95 -1.29
CA PRO A 34 7.01 10.75 -1.33
C PRO A 34 8.16 10.81 -0.31
N GLU A 35 8.73 11.99 -0.07
CA GLU A 35 9.78 12.23 0.92
C GLU A 35 9.37 11.93 2.37
N GLN A 36 8.07 11.92 2.67
CA GLN A 36 7.53 11.59 3.99
C GLN A 36 7.29 10.08 4.19
N TYR A 37 7.34 9.28 3.12
CA TYR A 37 7.15 7.85 3.23
C TYR A 37 8.43 7.16 3.73
N LEU A 38 8.27 6.16 4.61
CA LEU A 38 9.38 5.41 5.19
C LEU A 38 9.95 4.40 4.17
N TRP A 39 10.73 4.87 3.19
CA TRP A 39 11.31 4.03 2.12
C TRP A 39 12.25 2.92 2.62
N MET A 40 12.82 3.07 3.82
CA MET A 40 13.63 2.05 4.46
C MET A 40 12.82 0.79 4.85
N HIS A 41 11.50 0.90 4.99
CA HIS A 41 10.66 -0.24 5.31
C HIS A 41 10.57 -1.21 4.12
N ARG A 42 11.04 -2.45 4.33
CA ARG A 42 11.05 -3.52 3.33
C ARG A 42 9.64 -4.12 3.09
N ARG A 43 8.71 -3.30 2.58
CA ARG A 43 7.29 -3.68 2.37
C ARG A 43 7.12 -4.86 1.41
N PHE A 44 7.97 -4.96 0.41
CA PHE A 44 7.94 -6.01 -0.63
C PHE A 44 8.88 -7.19 -0.33
N LYS A 45 9.17 -7.48 0.94
CA LYS A 45 10.05 -8.61 1.32
C LYS A 45 9.39 -9.98 1.07
N THR A 46 8.08 -10.06 1.24
CA THR A 46 7.31 -11.27 0.95
C THR A 46 6.97 -11.27 -0.54
N ARG A 47 7.40 -12.31 -1.24
CA ARG A 47 7.29 -12.46 -2.69
C ARG A 47 6.75 -13.86 -3.00
N PRO A 48 6.14 -14.10 -4.17
CA PRO A 48 5.79 -15.44 -4.62
C PRO A 48 7.00 -16.36 -4.65
N GLU A 49 6.75 -17.67 -4.57
CA GLU A 49 7.81 -18.68 -4.62
C GLU A 49 8.57 -18.60 -5.95
N GLY A 50 9.91 -18.63 -5.87
CA GLY A 50 10.80 -18.53 -7.04
C GLY A 50 11.18 -17.10 -7.46
N GLU A 51 10.58 -16.06 -6.90
CA GLU A 51 10.99 -14.68 -7.20
C GLU A 51 12.18 -14.22 -6.37
N ALA A 52 13.14 -13.54 -7.01
CA ALA A 52 14.30 -12.99 -6.32
C ALA A 52 13.91 -11.86 -5.34
N SER A 53 14.69 -11.75 -4.26
CA SER A 53 14.61 -10.63 -3.31
C SER A 53 14.89 -9.30 -4.03
N LEU A 54 14.09 -8.27 -3.73
CA LEU A 54 14.34 -6.90 -4.19
C LEU A 54 15.37 -6.15 -3.30
N TYR A 55 15.80 -6.79 -2.21
CA TYR A 55 16.76 -6.24 -1.27
C TYR A 55 18.07 -7.03 -1.37
N ASN A 56 19.16 -6.31 -1.53
CA ASN A 56 20.53 -6.82 -1.43
C ASN A 56 21.01 -6.82 0.02
#